data_AF-A0A2G9TN07-F1
#
_entry.id   AF-A0A2G9TN07-F1
#
_cell.length_a   1.000
_cell.length_b   1.000
_cell.length_c   1.000
_cell.angle_alpha   90.00
_cell.angle_beta   90.00
_cell.angle_gamma   90.00
#
_symmetry.space_group_name_H-M   'P 1'
#
loop_
_entity.id
_entity.type
_entity.pdbx_description
1 polymer ?
#
loop_
_entity_poly.entity_id
_entity_poly.type
_entity_poly.pdbx_seq_one_letter_code
_entity_poly.pdbx_strand_id
1 'polypeptide(L)'
;MDDKHKLGFFGATSYVIGNIIGSVMVTWMNFFSLNKFAGRFQIVATAAKLLSCFLIIATGLYFYYVKGWTSNLRDPMKGSNYTPGDMILGFYGGLWAFSGWDVLNYSTGEIARPRKNVPLALLVGILTVTAVYVSINVAYFVALDVETVKSSNAVAA
;
A
#
# COMPACT_ATOMS: atom_id res chain seq x y z
N MET A 1 17.63 20.04 28.03
CA MET A 1 17.28 20.15 26.60
C MET A 1 18.44 19.55 25.81
N ASP A 2 18.38 18.50 24.99
CA ASP A 2 17.34 17.54 24.64
C ASP A 2 17.97 16.59 23.59
N ASP A 3 18.64 15.52 24.01
CA ASP A 3 19.25 14.58 23.06
C ASP A 3 18.20 13.76 22.30
N LYS A 4 16.99 13.61 22.86
CA LYS A 4 15.86 12.94 22.19
C LYS A 4 15.29 13.80 21.05
N HIS A 5 15.20 15.12 21.22
CA HIS A 5 14.86 16.02 20.12
C HIS A 5 15.92 16.05 19.03
N LYS A 6 17.21 15.98 19.38
CA LYS A 6 18.28 15.91 18.36
C LYS A 6 18.18 14.63 17.54
N LEU A 7 18.02 13.47 18.19
CA LEU A 7 17.82 12.18 17.51
C LEU A 7 16.57 12.16 16.63
N GLY A 8 15.45 12.72 17.10
CA GLY A 8 14.23 12.87 16.30
C GLY A 8 14.41 13.80 15.10
N PHE A 9 15.14 14.91 15.27
CA PHE A 9 15.46 15.85 14.19
C PHE A 9 16.41 15.25 13.14
N PHE A 10 17.43 14.50 13.54
CA PHE A 10 18.32 13.78 12.63
C PHE A 10 17.60 12.67 11.86
N GLY A 11 16.69 11.93 12.50
CA GLY A 11 15.85 10.95 11.83
C GLY A 11 14.91 11.59 10.80
N ALA A 12 14.24 12.68 11.17
CA ALA A 12 13.35 13.42 10.27
C ALA A 12 14.09 14.03 9.08
N THR A 13 15.25 14.65 9.30
CA THR A 13 16.08 15.23 8.22
C THR A 13 16.63 14.15 7.30
N SER A 14 17.08 13.00 7.83
CA SER A 14 17.52 11.86 7.01
C SER A 14 16.39 11.30 6.14
N TYR A 15 15.18 11.17 6.69
CA TYR A 15 13.99 10.73 5.95
C TYR A 15 13.62 11.68 4.81
N VAL A 16 13.60 13.00 5.09
CA VAL A 16 13.31 14.03 4.09
C VAL A 16 14.36 14.03 2.98
N ILE A 17 15.65 13.93 3.33
CA ILE A 17 16.74 13.84 2.34
C ILE A 17 16.57 12.60 1.46
N GLY A 18 16.23 11.44 2.05
CA GLY A 18 15.95 10.21 1.31
C GLY A 18 14.82 10.38 0.28
N ASN A 19 13.71 10.99 0.67
CA ASN A 19 12.57 11.24 -0.22
C ASN A 19 12.92 12.23 -1.35
N ILE A 20 13.70 13.27 -1.05
CA ILE A 20 14.16 14.25 -2.05
C ILE A 20 15.08 13.57 -3.06
N ILE A 21 16.07 12.79 -2.60
CA ILE A 21 17.00 12.06 -3.47
C ILE A 21 16.23 11.10 -4.38
N GLY A 22 15.28 10.33 -3.82
CA GLY A 22 14.43 9.43 -4.59
C GLY A 22 13.64 10.16 -5.67
N SER A 23 13.01 11.28 -5.33
CA SER A 23 12.22 12.09 -6.26
C SER A 23 13.07 12.70 -7.38
N VAL A 24 14.26 13.23 -7.05
CA VAL A 24 15.22 13.78 -8.01
C VAL A 24 15.74 12.67 -8.94
N MET A 25 16.04 11.49 -8.39
CA MET A 25 16.50 10.34 -9.18
C MET A 25 15.44 9.88 -10.18
N VAL A 26 14.18 9.74 -9.75
CA VAL A 26 13.07 9.38 -10.64
C VAL A 26 12.86 10.46 -11.71
N THR A 27 12.93 11.73 -11.32
CA THR A 27 12.83 12.86 -12.25
C THR A 27 13.95 12.81 -13.29
N TRP A 28 15.19 12.59 -12.86
CA TRP A 28 16.35 12.48 -13.73
C TRP A 28 16.25 11.29 -14.70
N MET A 29 15.76 10.13 -14.24
CA MET A 29 15.49 8.97 -15.08
C MET A 29 14.42 9.27 -16.15
N ASN A 30 13.40 10.08 -15.81
CA ASN A 30 12.39 10.50 -16.78
C ASN A 30 12.98 11.43 -17.86
N PHE A 31 13.98 12.25 -17.54
CA PHE A 31 14.62 13.14 -18.52
C PHE A 31 15.48 12.42 -19.56
N PHE A 32 16.11 11.28 -19.25
CA PHE A 32 17.17 10.71 -20.10
C PHE A 32 16.78 9.55 -21.04
N SER A 33 15.62 8.90 -20.92
CA SER A 33 15.04 8.06 -21.99
C SER A 33 13.70 7.46 -21.54
N LEU A 34 12.60 8.12 -21.91
CA LEU A 34 11.24 7.71 -21.52
C LEU A 34 10.91 6.27 -21.97
N ASN A 35 11.31 5.87 -23.18
CA ASN A 35 10.85 4.60 -23.75
C ASN A 35 11.80 3.40 -23.53
N LYS A 36 13.12 3.61 -23.38
CA LYS A 36 14.07 2.48 -23.23
C LYS A 36 14.36 2.11 -21.78
N PHE A 37 14.44 3.09 -20.88
CA PHE A 37 14.81 2.87 -19.49
C PHE A 37 13.63 3.00 -18.53
N ALA A 38 12.88 4.10 -18.59
CA ALA A 38 11.79 4.34 -17.64
C ALA A 38 10.66 3.28 -17.77
N GLY A 39 10.25 2.95 -18.98
CA GLY A 39 9.24 1.90 -19.21
C GLY A 39 9.63 0.52 -18.67
N ARG A 40 10.89 0.08 -18.89
CA ARG A 40 11.38 -1.22 -18.37
C ARG A 40 11.44 -1.23 -16.85
N PHE A 41 11.93 -0.15 -16.26
CA PHE A 41 11.96 0.01 -14.81
C PHE A 41 10.54 -0.05 -14.21
N GLN A 42 9.57 0.62 -14.83
CA GLN A 42 8.17 0.60 -14.39
C GLN A 42 7.56 -0.82 -14.43
N ILE A 43 7.88 -1.61 -15.46
CA ILE A 43 7.43 -3.01 -15.56
C ILE A 43 8.03 -3.84 -14.44
N VAL A 44 9.35 -3.73 -14.20
CA VAL A 44 10.03 -4.46 -13.12
C VAL A 44 9.47 -4.04 -11.76
N ALA A 45 9.25 -2.75 -11.52
CA ALA A 45 8.67 -2.24 -10.29
C ALA A 45 7.23 -2.77 -10.07
N THR A 46 6.43 -2.83 -11.14
CA THR A 46 5.07 -3.41 -11.08
C THR A 46 5.12 -4.91 -10.76
N ALA A 47 5.99 -5.66 -11.42
CA ALA A 47 6.15 -7.09 -11.18
C ALA A 47 6.63 -7.37 -9.74
N ALA A 48 7.59 -6.58 -9.25
CA ALA A 48 8.07 -6.68 -7.88
C ALA A 48 6.96 -6.38 -6.86
N LYS A 49 6.15 -5.33 -7.08
CA LYS A 49 4.99 -5.02 -6.22
C LYS A 49 4.00 -6.18 -6.16
N LEU A 50 3.66 -6.76 -7.31
CA LEU A 50 2.73 -7.90 -7.37
C LEU A 50 3.30 -9.13 -6.66
N LEU A 51 4.60 -9.43 -6.84
CA LEU A 51 5.27 -10.53 -6.16
C LEU A 51 5.26 -10.33 -4.64
N SER A 52 5.57 -9.11 -4.17
CA SER A 52 5.52 -8.79 -2.74
C SER A 52 4.11 -8.99 -2.16
N CYS A 53 3.07 -8.50 -2.83
CA CYS A 53 1.69 -8.73 -2.40
C CYS A 53 1.35 -10.23 -2.32
N PHE A 54 1.76 -11.00 -3.33
CA PHE A 54 1.54 -12.44 -3.35
C PHE A 54 2.23 -13.15 -2.19
N LEU A 55 3.50 -12.81 -1.91
CA LEU A 55 4.26 -13.39 -0.81
C LEU A 55 3.63 -13.09 0.56
N ILE A 56 3.12 -11.86 0.76
CA ILE A 56 2.44 -11.48 2.00
C ILE A 56 1.18 -12.34 2.20
N ILE A 57 0.34 -12.46 1.17
CA ILE A 57 -0.89 -13.26 1.24
C ILE A 57 -0.55 -14.75 1.48
N ALA A 58 0.41 -15.30 0.74
CA ALA A 58 0.83 -16.70 0.89
C ALA A 58 1.37 -16.99 2.30
N THR A 59 2.16 -16.06 2.86
CA THR A 59 2.70 -16.18 4.21
C THR A 59 1.58 -16.14 5.26
N GLY A 60 0.62 -15.21 5.13
CA GLY A 60 -0.55 -15.15 6.01
C GLY A 60 -1.38 -16.42 5.98
N LEU A 61 -1.65 -16.96 4.79
CA LEU A 61 -2.37 -18.23 4.63
C LEU A 61 -1.60 -19.42 5.23
N TYR A 62 -0.27 -19.45 5.08
CA TYR A 62 0.57 -20.47 5.69
C TYR A 62 0.48 -20.43 7.22
N PHE A 63 0.60 -19.25 7.85
CA PHE A 63 0.47 -19.12 9.30
C PHE A 63 -0.95 -19.47 9.79
N TYR A 64 -1.98 -19.15 9.00
CA TYR A 64 -3.35 -19.49 9.32
C TYR A 64 -3.60 -21.01 9.28
N TYR A 65 -3.31 -21.66 8.15
CA TYR A 65 -3.65 -23.07 7.92
C TYR A 65 -2.65 -24.07 8.53
N VAL A 66 -1.35 -23.77 8.51
CA VAL A 66 -0.30 -24.71 8.94
C VAL A 66 0.04 -24.54 10.42
N LYS A 67 0.16 -23.30 10.89
CA LYS A 67 0.50 -23.00 12.29
C LYS A 67 -0.74 -22.85 13.18
N GLY A 68 -1.93 -22.66 12.61
CA GLY A 68 -3.18 -22.50 13.36
C GLY A 68 -3.23 -21.21 14.18
N TRP A 69 -2.44 -20.20 13.81
CA TRP A 69 -2.34 -18.94 14.55
C TRP A 69 -3.60 -18.09 14.35
N THR A 70 -4.59 -18.33 15.20
CA THR A 70 -5.88 -17.61 15.19
C THR A 70 -6.06 -16.72 16.42
N SER A 71 -5.15 -16.77 17.39
CA SER A 71 -5.23 -16.02 18.65
C SER A 71 -5.35 -14.50 18.42
N ASN A 72 -4.62 -13.95 17.46
CA ASN A 72 -4.66 -12.53 17.11
C ASN A 72 -5.98 -12.09 16.46
N LEU A 73 -6.76 -13.04 15.93
CA LEU A 73 -8.06 -12.79 15.30
C LEU A 73 -9.25 -12.95 16.27
N ARG A 74 -9.03 -13.38 17.52
CA ARG A 74 -10.13 -13.65 18.47
C ARG A 74 -10.81 -12.39 18.98
N ASP A 75 -10.06 -11.31 19.20
CA ASP A 75 -10.56 -10.03 19.71
C ASP A 75 -10.13 -8.84 18.82
N PRO A 76 -10.53 -8.79 17.53
CA PRO A 76 -9.97 -7.86 16.55
C PRO A 76 -10.33 -6.39 16.80
N MET A 77 -11.36 -6.10 17.58
CA MET A 77 -11.83 -4.74 17.90
C MET A 77 -11.50 -4.28 19.32
N LYS A 78 -10.70 -5.06 20.06
CA LYS A 78 -10.36 -4.72 21.45
C LYS A 78 -9.39 -3.53 21.47
N GLY A 79 -9.77 -2.48 22.20
CA GLY A 79 -8.98 -1.24 22.27
C GLY A 79 -9.14 -0.31 21.06
N SER A 80 -10.18 -0.50 20.24
CA SER A 80 -10.52 0.42 19.16
C SER A 80 -11.02 1.76 19.69
N ASN A 81 -10.61 2.84 19.03
CA ASN A 81 -11.08 4.19 19.30
C ASN A 81 -12.23 4.52 18.33
N TYR A 82 -13.39 4.87 18.87
CA TYR A 82 -14.62 5.17 18.12
C TYR A 82 -14.88 6.67 18.01
N THR A 83 -13.89 7.50 18.32
CA THR A 83 -14.00 8.95 18.17
C THR A 83 -14.20 9.28 16.69
N PRO A 84 -15.20 10.11 16.33
CA PRO A 84 -15.50 10.41 14.92
C PRO A 84 -14.29 10.92 14.12
N GLY A 85 -13.42 11.72 14.75
CA GLY A 85 -12.19 12.21 14.12
C GLY A 85 -11.24 11.08 13.72
N ASP A 86 -10.97 10.14 14.63
CA ASP A 86 -10.07 9.01 14.37
C ASP A 86 -10.67 8.02 13.37
N MET A 87 -11.98 7.84 13.39
CA MET A 87 -12.69 7.06 12.36
C MET A 87 -12.52 7.68 10.97
N ILE A 88 -12.71 9.00 10.84
CA ILE A 88 -12.53 9.71 9.56
C ILE A 88 -11.08 9.57 9.08
N LEU A 89 -10.09 9.68 9.96
CA LEU A 89 -8.68 9.47 9.60
C LEU A 89 -8.41 8.04 9.13
N GLY A 90 -9.01 7.03 9.77
CA GLY A 90 -8.93 5.64 9.33
C GLY A 90 -9.55 5.43 7.93
N PHE A 91 -10.72 6.01 7.68
CA PHE A 91 -11.34 5.99 6.35
C PHE A 91 -10.52 6.73 5.31
N TYR A 92 -9.91 7.86 5.67
CA TYR A 92 -9.05 8.63 4.78
C TYR A 92 -7.84 7.82 4.32
N GLY A 93 -7.16 7.11 5.23
CA GLY A 93 -6.08 6.18 4.89
C GLY A 93 -6.54 5.06 3.96
N GLY A 94 -7.71 4.48 4.24
CA GLY A 94 -8.33 3.47 3.37
C GLY A 94 -8.62 4.00 1.96
N LEU A 95 -9.23 5.18 1.84
CA LEU A 95 -9.54 5.82 0.56
C LEU A 95 -8.28 6.19 -0.22
N TRP A 96 -7.22 6.62 0.47
CA TRP A 96 -5.95 6.94 -0.16
C TRP A 96 -5.32 5.72 -0.84
N ALA A 97 -5.44 4.53 -0.26
CA ALA A 97 -4.99 3.28 -0.87
C ALA A 97 -5.74 2.93 -2.18
N PHE A 98 -6.96 3.44 -2.37
CA PHE A 98 -7.74 3.30 -3.61
C PHE A 98 -7.56 4.47 -4.59
N SER A 99 -6.69 5.44 -4.28
CA SER A 99 -6.39 6.56 -5.17
C SER A 99 -5.72 6.09 -6.48
N GLY A 100 -5.98 6.81 -7.59
CA GLY A 100 -5.44 6.50 -8.92
C GLY A 100 -6.43 5.85 -9.91
N TRP A 101 -7.70 5.71 -9.52
CA TRP A 101 -8.76 5.22 -10.40
C TRP A 101 -9.09 6.18 -11.55
N ASP A 102 -8.80 7.47 -11.38
CA ASP A 102 -9.03 8.53 -12.34
C ASP A 102 -8.09 8.42 -13.56
N VAL A 103 -6.85 8.01 -13.34
CA VAL A 103 -5.84 7.82 -14.40
C VAL A 103 -6.30 6.80 -15.45
N LEU A 104 -7.06 5.78 -15.04
CA LEU A 104 -7.60 4.76 -15.94
C LEU A 104 -8.60 5.32 -16.95
N ASN A 105 -9.25 6.44 -16.63
CA ASN A 105 -10.23 7.06 -17.52
C ASN A 105 -9.56 7.71 -18.74
N TYR A 106 -8.27 8.08 -18.67
CA TYR A 106 -7.55 8.69 -19.80
C TYR A 106 -7.27 7.71 -20.94
N SER A 107 -7.11 6.41 -20.65
CA SER A 107 -6.86 5.37 -21.66
C SER A 107 -8.15 4.78 -22.27
N THR A 108 -9.32 5.33 -21.93
CA THR A 108 -10.62 4.81 -22.42
C THR A 108 -10.81 4.96 -23.92
N GLY A 109 -10.09 5.89 -24.56
CA GLY A 109 -10.12 6.10 -26.02
C GLY A 109 -9.52 4.95 -26.83
N GLU A 110 -8.66 4.12 -26.22
CA GLU A 110 -8.02 2.96 -26.86
C GLU A 110 -8.82 1.66 -26.68
N ILE A 111 -9.88 1.69 -25.86
CA ILE A 111 -10.67 0.50 -25.50
C ILE A 111 -11.73 0.24 -26.58
N ALA A 112 -11.70 -0.95 -27.15
CA ALA A 112 -12.77 -1.42 -28.04
C ALA A 112 -14.12 -1.45 -27.29
N ARG A 113 -15.17 -0.84 -27.85
CA ARG A 113 -16.53 -0.74 -27.27
C ARG A 113 -16.54 -0.14 -25.84
N PRO A 114 -16.11 1.12 -25.68
CA PRO A 114 -15.90 1.72 -24.36
C PRO A 114 -17.17 1.78 -23.52
N ARG A 115 -18.34 2.02 -24.13
CA ARG A 115 -19.65 2.09 -23.44
C ARG A 115 -20.01 0.84 -22.63
N LYS A 116 -19.49 -0.34 -23.01
CA LYS A 116 -19.73 -1.59 -22.28
C LYS A 116 -18.50 -2.06 -21.52
N ASN A 117 -17.32 -1.93 -22.11
CA ASN A 117 -16.10 -2.52 -21.54
C ASN A 117 -15.49 -1.66 -20.43
N VAL A 118 -15.59 -0.33 -20.50
CA VAL A 118 -15.09 0.58 -19.45
C VAL A 118 -15.79 0.34 -18.10
N PRO A 119 -17.14 0.37 -18.00
CA PRO A 119 -17.80 0.15 -16.71
C PRO A 119 -17.54 -1.26 -16.16
N LEU A 120 -17.46 -2.28 -17.01
CA LEU A 120 -17.15 -3.65 -16.59
C LEU A 120 -15.71 -3.78 -16.08
N ALA A 121 -14.74 -3.19 -16.79
CA ALA A 121 -13.33 -3.20 -16.39
C ALA A 121 -13.12 -2.48 -15.05
N LEU A 122 -13.79 -1.34 -14.83
CA LEU A 122 -13.77 -0.63 -13.55
C LEU A 122 -14.34 -1.47 -12.42
N LEU A 123 -15.51 -2.09 -12.63
CA LEU A 123 -16.14 -2.93 -11.62
C LEU A 123 -15.25 -4.11 -11.22
N VAL A 124 -14.76 -4.87 -12.21
CA VAL A 124 -13.88 -6.03 -11.97
C VAL A 124 -12.56 -5.59 -11.34
N GLY A 125 -11.99 -4.47 -11.79
CA GLY A 125 -10.76 -3.91 -11.22
C GLY A 125 -10.90 -3.55 -9.75
N ILE A 126 -11.94 -2.78 -9.39
CA ILE A 126 -12.20 -2.37 -8.00
C ILE A 126 -12.43 -3.59 -7.10
N LEU A 127 -13.23 -4.57 -7.54
CA LEU A 127 -13.48 -5.79 -6.78
C LEU A 127 -12.22 -6.61 -6.57
N THR A 128 -11.38 -6.72 -7.61
CA THR A 128 -10.11 -7.46 -7.52
C THR A 128 -9.15 -6.78 -6.55
N VAL A 129 -8.98 -5.46 -6.63
CA VAL A 129 -8.10 -4.70 -5.71
C VAL A 129 -8.61 -4.79 -4.28
N THR A 130 -9.93 -4.67 -4.08
CA THR A 130 -10.56 -4.82 -2.77
C THR A 130 -10.27 -6.19 -2.16
N ALA A 131 -10.42 -7.27 -2.95
CA ALA A 131 -10.14 -8.62 -2.48
C ALA A 131 -8.66 -8.80 -2.07
N VAL A 132 -7.73 -8.25 -2.85
CA VAL A 132 -6.29 -8.28 -2.53
C VAL A 132 -6.00 -7.50 -1.25
N TYR A 133 -6.54 -6.28 -1.11
CA TYR A 133 -6.32 -5.44 0.07
C TYR A 133 -6.89 -6.09 1.34
N VAL A 134 -8.10 -6.66 1.29
CA VAL A 134 -8.66 -7.39 2.42
C VAL A 134 -7.79 -8.60 2.77
N SER A 135 -7.32 -9.35 1.78
CA SER A 135 -6.46 -10.53 2.00
C SER A 135 -5.13 -10.16 2.65
N ILE A 136 -4.51 -9.06 2.23
CA ILE A 136 -3.27 -8.54 2.83
C ILE A 136 -3.50 -8.10 4.28
N ASN A 137 -4.58 -7.36 4.55
CA ASN A 137 -4.90 -6.94 5.92
C ASN A 137 -5.15 -8.14 6.85
N VAL A 138 -5.87 -9.16 6.38
CA VAL A 138 -6.06 -10.41 7.12
C VAL A 138 -4.72 -11.10 7.37
N ALA A 139 -3.84 -11.18 6.37
CA ALA A 139 -2.51 -11.75 6.51
C ALA A 139 -1.68 -11.02 7.59
N TYR A 140 -1.76 -9.68 7.65
CA TYR A 140 -1.09 -8.91 8.70
C TYR A 140 -1.62 -9.22 10.09
N PHE A 141 -2.94 -9.29 10.27
CA PHE A 141 -3.53 -9.61 11.58
C PHE A 141 -3.22 -11.05 12.03
N VAL A 142 -3.02 -11.98 11.11
CA VAL A 142 -2.57 -13.34 11.45
C VAL A 142 -1.10 -13.36 11.85
N ALA A 143 -0.24 -12.65 11.11
CA ALA A 143 1.21 -12.76 11.24
C ALA A 143 1.82 -11.83 12.30
N LEU A 144 1.22 -10.68 12.60
CA LEU A 144 1.76 -9.68 13.53
C LEU A 144 0.78 -9.34 14.66
N ASP A 145 1.35 -8.98 15.81
CA ASP A 145 0.62 -8.40 16.93
C ASP A 145 0.36 -6.90 16.70
N VAL A 146 -0.81 -6.41 17.13
CA VAL A 146 -1.30 -5.04 16.87
C VAL A 146 -0.37 -3.97 17.44
N GLU A 147 0.30 -4.22 18.57
CA GLU A 147 1.25 -3.28 19.15
C GLU A 147 2.54 -3.17 18.32
N THR A 148 2.96 -4.28 17.70
CA THR A 148 4.11 -4.32 16.79
C THR A 148 3.80 -3.58 15.48
N VAL A 149 2.56 -3.69 14.99
CA VAL A 149 2.11 -2.94 13.80
C VAL A 149 2.08 -1.44 14.09
N LYS A 150 1.52 -1.02 15.24
CA LYS A 150 1.44 0.40 15.63
C LYS A 150 2.78 1.05 15.93
N SER A 151 3.76 0.28 16.41
CA SER A 151 5.11 0.78 16.74
C SER A 151 6.08 0.76 15.56
N SER A 152 5.70 0.13 14.44
CA SER A 152 6.56 0.04 13.26
C SER A 152 6.33 1.20 12.29
N ASN A 153 7.39 1.97 12.04
CA ASN A 153 7.44 3.05 11.04
C ASN A 153 7.10 2.60 9.62
N ALA A 154 7.10 1.29 9.33
CA ALA A 154 6.85 0.74 8.01
C ALA A 154 5.37 0.55 7.65
N VAL A 155 4.45 0.62 8.63
CA VAL A 155 3.00 0.37 8.42
C VAL A 155 2.14 1.60 8.80
N ALA A 156 2.72 2.60 9.47
CA ALA A 156 2.02 3.81 9.93
C ALA A 156 2.15 5.03 8.98
N ALA A 157 2.70 4.86 7.77
CA ALA A 157 2.91 5.94 6.80
C ALA A 157 2.06 5.73 5.54
#